data_AF-A0A3D1A492-F1
#
_entry.id   AF-A0A3D1A492-F1
#
_cell.length_a   1.000
_cell.length_b   1.000
_cell.length_c   1.000
_cell.angle_alpha   90.00
_cell.angle_beta   90.00
_cell.angle_gamma   90.00
#
_symmetry.space_group_name_H-M   'P 1'
#
loop_
_entity.id
_entity.type
_entity.pdbx_description
1 polymer ?
#
loop_
_entity_poly.entity_id
_entity_poly.type
_entity_poly.pdbx_seq_one_letter_code
_entity_poly.pdbx_strand_id
1 'polypeptide(L)'
;MPDASEPLQSNELVADIAAIDPIELEILDVEVMYWANRIVTTKDTSYAELEKLSQNWVIKGSTKKVFFSKLKELLDSGKARPLTPEENTKYEDGLARIRDILKNQGRKNKIRDDLRAVDALDNEIMDLNVMYWAARIVLDRDVTYNELEENSQDWVMMPLTKLKFLGKLRRMIASGKVRPLAVKEKRQLDKANEKIRRILAPGSADEKLISRYPIQECIEHHGKYWAWRIKIIKDVTAGEMRKNALSAWPEPFGIKVLDSMHRHLRDNDISSFKGTAADNKYKMDACIEKLKRYSQSDEYKKTLLKGTYSLTFGGKELSGDLVLENGSEKDLLLDGKIVKVKMFRMDETTLTVELAVYIKNASGELKLSARPRIVAVNGTQAVIELTGADKTTMKFKITPEKL
;
A
#
# COMPACT_ATOMS: atom_id res chain seq x y z
N MET A 1 -31.77 20.25 -22.34
CA MET A 1 -30.62 20.41 -21.42
C MET A 1 -29.71 19.22 -21.66
N PRO A 2 -28.47 19.40 -22.15
CA PRO A 2 -27.56 18.29 -22.33
C PRO A 2 -27.03 17.82 -20.97
N ASP A 3 -26.95 16.51 -20.81
CA ASP A 3 -26.48 15.78 -19.63
C ASP A 3 -24.99 16.06 -19.37
N ALA A 4 -24.66 16.63 -18.22
CA ALA A 4 -23.33 17.10 -17.84
C ALA A 4 -22.57 16.04 -17.02
N SER A 5 -22.43 14.84 -17.58
CA SER A 5 -21.75 13.72 -16.92
C SER A 5 -20.72 12.99 -17.79
N GLU A 6 -20.14 13.64 -18.80
CA GLU A 6 -18.88 13.16 -19.39
C GLU A 6 -17.70 13.61 -18.51
N PRO A 7 -16.92 12.67 -17.94
CA PRO A 7 -15.72 13.04 -17.19
C PRO A 7 -14.75 13.68 -18.18
N LEU A 8 -14.22 14.85 -17.81
CA LEU A 8 -13.11 15.54 -18.47
C LEU A 8 -12.03 14.51 -18.88
N GLN A 9 -12.11 13.99 -20.10
CA GLN A 9 -10.96 13.38 -20.74
C GLN A 9 -9.93 14.51 -20.77
N SER A 10 -8.88 14.37 -19.96
CA SER A 10 -7.85 15.39 -19.80
C SER A 10 -7.46 15.92 -21.18
N ASN A 11 -7.47 17.24 -21.39
CA ASN A 11 -7.15 17.90 -22.68
C ASN A 11 -5.87 17.34 -23.35
N GLU A 12 -4.96 16.75 -22.58
CA GLU A 12 -3.77 16.01 -23.02
C GLU A 12 -4.10 14.75 -23.85
N LEU A 13 -5.08 13.93 -23.44
CA LEU A 13 -5.48 12.71 -24.18
C LEU A 13 -6.04 13.05 -25.55
N VAL A 14 -6.79 14.14 -25.66
CA VAL A 14 -7.32 14.65 -26.93
C VAL A 14 -6.17 15.07 -27.85
N ALA A 15 -5.14 15.71 -27.30
CA ALA A 15 -3.95 16.11 -28.06
C ALA A 15 -3.12 14.90 -28.52
N ASP A 16 -2.97 13.85 -27.69
CA ASP A 16 -2.25 12.63 -28.10
C ASP A 16 -3.00 11.89 -29.19
N ILE A 17 -4.32 11.73 -29.04
CA ILE A 17 -5.16 11.12 -30.07
C ILE A 17 -5.01 11.91 -31.37
N ALA A 18 -4.95 13.25 -31.31
CA ALA A 18 -4.71 14.07 -32.50
C ALA A 18 -3.32 13.89 -33.12
N ALA A 19 -2.28 13.60 -32.32
CA ALA A 19 -0.91 13.40 -32.79
C ALA A 19 -0.63 11.96 -33.28
N ILE A 20 -1.27 10.96 -32.67
CA ILE A 20 -1.13 9.54 -33.03
C ILE A 20 -1.92 9.20 -34.29
N ASP A 21 -3.10 9.78 -34.44
CA ASP A 21 -4.04 9.43 -35.51
C ASP A 21 -3.47 9.53 -36.94
N PRO A 22 -2.66 10.54 -37.31
CA PRO A 22 -2.01 10.57 -38.62
C PRO A 22 -1.02 9.42 -38.84
N ILE A 23 -0.30 8.99 -37.80
CA ILE A 23 0.67 7.88 -37.89
C ILE A 23 -0.08 6.55 -38.02
N GLU A 24 -1.17 6.39 -37.26
CA GLU A 24 -2.03 5.20 -37.37
C GLU A 24 -2.64 5.08 -38.76
N LEU A 25 -3.16 6.18 -39.33
CA LEU A 25 -3.66 6.19 -40.70
C LEU A 25 -2.57 5.83 -41.73
N GLU A 26 -1.32 6.22 -41.48
CA GLU A 26 -0.17 5.91 -42.35
C GLU A 26 0.15 4.40 -42.38
N ILE A 27 0.04 3.71 -41.23
CA ILE A 27 0.34 2.28 -41.09
C ILE A 27 -0.89 1.37 -41.10
N LEU A 28 -2.10 1.93 -41.21
CA LEU A 28 -3.38 1.22 -41.01
C LEU A 28 -3.50 -0.07 -41.81
N ASP A 29 -3.19 -0.03 -43.12
CA ASP A 29 -3.33 -1.20 -44.00
C ASP A 29 -2.34 -2.31 -43.63
N VAL A 30 -1.16 -1.94 -43.16
CA VAL A 30 -0.14 -2.87 -42.69
C VAL A 30 -0.57 -3.48 -41.37
N GLU A 31 -1.06 -2.67 -40.43
CA GLU A 31 -1.54 -3.17 -39.15
C GLU A 31 -2.77 -4.08 -39.31
N VAL A 32 -3.68 -3.75 -40.22
CA VAL A 32 -4.82 -4.62 -40.58
C VAL A 32 -4.33 -5.98 -41.08
N MET A 33 -3.34 -6.01 -41.98
CA MET A 33 -2.75 -7.26 -42.48
C MET A 33 -2.09 -8.07 -41.35
N TYR A 34 -1.34 -7.39 -40.46
CA TYR A 34 -0.72 -8.00 -39.29
C TYR A 34 -1.73 -8.71 -38.39
N TRP A 35 -2.81 -8.03 -38.00
CA TRP A 35 -3.83 -8.62 -37.15
C TRP A 35 -4.65 -9.70 -37.85
N ALA A 36 -4.95 -9.54 -39.15
CA ALA A 36 -5.63 -10.58 -39.92
C ALA A 36 -4.83 -11.88 -39.97
N ASN A 37 -3.52 -11.80 -40.20
CA ASN A 37 -2.63 -12.95 -40.18
C ASN A 37 -2.57 -13.62 -38.81
N ARG A 38 -2.55 -12.84 -37.72
CA ARG A 38 -2.59 -13.40 -36.37
C ARG A 38 -3.89 -14.16 -36.09
N ILE A 39 -5.03 -13.63 -36.53
CA ILE A 39 -6.33 -14.29 -36.36
C ILE A 39 -6.43 -15.58 -37.17
N VAL A 40 -6.03 -15.55 -38.45
CA VAL A 40 -6.25 -16.69 -39.37
C VAL A 40 -5.14 -17.74 -39.26
N THR A 41 -3.88 -17.30 -39.25
CA THR A 41 -2.70 -18.17 -39.34
C THR A 41 -2.20 -18.56 -37.96
N THR A 42 -1.92 -17.58 -37.09
CA THR A 42 -1.35 -17.84 -35.75
C THR A 42 -2.39 -18.37 -34.76
N LYS A 43 -3.65 -17.91 -34.89
CA LYS A 43 -4.80 -18.23 -34.03
C LYS A 43 -4.54 -17.97 -32.54
N ASP A 44 -3.73 -16.97 -32.24
CA ASP A 44 -3.42 -16.55 -30.88
C ASP A 44 -4.36 -15.44 -30.36
N THR A 45 -5.29 -14.99 -31.20
CA THR A 45 -6.40 -14.09 -30.84
C THR A 45 -7.58 -14.27 -31.79
N SER A 46 -8.74 -13.71 -31.42
CA SER A 46 -9.94 -13.68 -32.25
C SER A 46 -10.37 -12.25 -32.58
N TYR A 47 -11.20 -12.06 -33.62
CA TYR A 47 -11.76 -10.76 -33.97
C TYR A 47 -12.50 -10.11 -32.78
N ALA A 48 -13.35 -10.88 -32.09
CA ALA A 48 -14.12 -10.40 -30.94
C ALA A 48 -13.23 -10.02 -29.74
N GLU A 49 -12.16 -10.79 -29.50
CA GLU A 49 -11.18 -10.46 -28.46
C GLU A 49 -10.42 -9.18 -28.80
N LEU A 50 -9.97 -9.04 -30.05
CA LEU A 50 -9.28 -7.83 -30.50
C LEU A 50 -10.19 -6.59 -30.42
N GLU A 51 -11.45 -6.71 -30.82
CA GLU A 51 -12.45 -5.65 -30.69
C GLU A 51 -12.64 -5.23 -29.22
N LYS A 52 -12.69 -6.19 -28.30
CA LYS A 52 -12.75 -5.91 -26.86
C LYS A 52 -11.48 -5.21 -26.35
N LEU A 53 -10.30 -5.72 -26.72
CA LEU A 53 -9.01 -5.15 -26.29
C LEU A 53 -8.80 -3.74 -26.85
N SER A 54 -9.32 -3.48 -28.04
CA SER A 54 -9.17 -2.20 -28.73
C SER A 54 -9.87 -1.04 -28.01
N GLN A 55 -10.79 -1.30 -27.08
CA GLN A 55 -11.44 -0.25 -26.27
C GLN A 55 -10.43 0.58 -25.47
N ASN A 56 -9.22 0.05 -25.25
CA ASN A 56 -8.14 0.74 -24.55
C ASN A 56 -7.11 1.38 -25.49
N TRP A 57 -7.32 1.39 -26.80
CA TRP A 57 -6.38 1.97 -27.76
C TRP A 57 -6.49 3.49 -27.79
N VAL A 58 -5.35 4.17 -27.88
CA VAL A 58 -5.25 5.64 -27.89
C VAL A 58 -5.29 6.15 -29.33
N ILE A 59 -6.41 5.89 -30.02
CA ILE A 59 -6.64 6.28 -31.42
C ILE A 59 -8.04 6.90 -31.57
N LYS A 60 -8.30 7.66 -32.64
CA LYS A 60 -9.65 8.20 -32.86
C LYS A 60 -10.65 7.07 -33.10
N GLY A 61 -11.86 7.24 -32.56
CA GLY A 61 -12.96 6.30 -32.78
C GLY A 61 -13.31 6.12 -34.27
N SER A 62 -13.13 7.14 -35.10
CA SER A 62 -13.29 7.04 -36.56
C SER A 62 -12.25 6.13 -37.20
N THR A 63 -10.97 6.30 -36.85
CA THR A 63 -9.85 5.50 -37.38
C THR A 63 -9.97 4.05 -36.96
N LYS A 64 -10.39 3.82 -35.70
CA LYS A 64 -10.74 2.50 -35.18
C LYS A 64 -11.85 1.81 -35.97
N LYS A 65 -12.90 2.53 -36.36
CA LYS A 65 -13.98 1.99 -37.22
C LYS A 65 -13.44 1.58 -38.59
N VAL A 66 -12.57 2.40 -39.20
CA VAL A 66 -11.93 2.07 -40.48
C VAL A 66 -11.05 0.83 -40.34
N PHE A 67 -10.24 0.74 -39.27
CA PHE A 67 -9.43 -0.43 -38.94
C PHE A 67 -10.27 -1.71 -38.93
N PHE A 68 -11.33 -1.76 -38.13
CA PHE A 68 -12.16 -2.96 -38.00
C PHE A 68 -12.96 -3.31 -39.25
N SER A 69 -13.35 -2.30 -40.04
CA SER A 69 -13.98 -2.50 -41.35
C SER A 69 -13.02 -3.19 -42.31
N LYS A 70 -11.78 -2.67 -42.46
CA LYS A 70 -10.77 -3.25 -43.35
C LYS A 70 -10.32 -4.63 -42.88
N LEU A 71 -10.16 -4.81 -41.56
CA LEU A 71 -9.84 -6.11 -40.97
C LEU A 71 -10.91 -7.15 -41.30
N LYS A 72 -12.19 -6.80 -41.17
CA LYS A 72 -13.28 -7.71 -41.51
C LYS A 72 -13.28 -8.07 -43.00
N GLU A 73 -13.14 -7.09 -43.89
CA GLU A 73 -13.03 -7.33 -45.34
C GLU A 73 -11.86 -8.26 -45.69
N LEU A 74 -10.72 -8.06 -45.03
CA LEU A 74 -9.52 -8.88 -45.26
C LEU A 74 -9.70 -10.33 -44.76
N LEU A 75 -10.38 -10.51 -43.63
CA LEU A 75 -10.74 -11.83 -43.09
C LEU A 75 -11.78 -12.53 -43.98
N ASP A 76 -12.85 -11.85 -44.38
CA ASP A 76 -13.93 -12.39 -45.20
C ASP A 76 -13.43 -12.80 -46.60
N SER A 77 -12.47 -12.06 -47.15
CA SER A 77 -11.85 -12.39 -48.45
C SER A 77 -10.80 -13.49 -48.38
N GLY A 78 -10.36 -13.91 -47.19
CA GLY A 78 -9.32 -14.92 -47.02
C GLY A 78 -7.93 -14.49 -47.49
N LYS A 79 -7.69 -13.18 -47.64
CA LYS A 79 -6.42 -12.62 -48.16
C LYS A 79 -5.37 -12.35 -47.08
N ALA A 80 -5.62 -12.76 -45.84
CA ALA A 80 -4.68 -12.60 -44.74
C ALA A 80 -3.35 -13.32 -45.06
N ARG A 81 -2.23 -12.62 -44.85
CA ARG A 81 -0.88 -13.14 -45.06
C ARG A 81 0.11 -12.50 -44.09
N PRO A 82 1.28 -13.12 -43.84
CA PRO A 82 2.35 -12.45 -43.13
C PRO A 82 2.75 -11.12 -43.80
N LEU A 83 3.25 -10.18 -43.00
CA LEU A 83 3.83 -8.94 -43.51
C LEU A 83 5.07 -9.25 -44.35
N THR A 84 5.29 -8.49 -45.42
CA THR A 84 6.59 -8.48 -46.10
C THR A 84 7.65 -7.79 -45.23
N PRO A 85 8.95 -7.94 -45.50
CA PRO A 85 9.99 -7.24 -44.75
C PRO A 85 9.83 -5.70 -44.76
N GLU A 86 9.40 -5.13 -45.88
CA GLU A 86 9.16 -3.69 -46.03
C GLU A 86 7.95 -3.24 -45.21
N GLU A 87 6.86 -4.01 -45.27
CA GLU A 87 5.67 -3.78 -44.43
C GLU A 87 6.02 -3.89 -42.95
N ASN A 88 6.80 -4.88 -42.54
CA ASN A 88 7.22 -5.04 -41.16
C ASN A 88 8.06 -3.84 -40.68
N THR A 89 8.99 -3.37 -41.52
CA THR A 89 9.79 -2.16 -41.23
C THR A 89 8.89 -0.93 -41.05
N LYS A 90 7.92 -0.74 -41.95
CA LYS A 90 6.95 0.36 -41.87
C LYS A 90 6.08 0.27 -40.61
N TYR A 91 5.63 -0.92 -40.23
CA TYR A 91 4.85 -1.15 -39.02
C TYR A 91 5.67 -0.83 -37.76
N GLU A 92 6.90 -1.31 -37.69
CA GLU A 92 7.79 -1.07 -36.55
C GLU A 92 8.15 0.41 -36.39
N ASP A 93 8.41 1.13 -37.50
CA ASP A 93 8.67 2.57 -37.49
C ASP A 93 7.46 3.38 -37.00
N GLY A 94 6.26 3.09 -37.54
CA GLY A 94 5.02 3.73 -37.09
C GLY A 94 4.76 3.48 -35.60
N LEU A 95 4.93 2.24 -35.13
CA LEU A 95 4.83 1.92 -33.71
C LEU A 95 5.90 2.64 -32.87
N ALA A 96 7.12 2.82 -33.38
CA ALA A 96 8.17 3.57 -32.68
C ALA A 96 7.80 5.04 -32.52
N ARG A 97 7.27 5.69 -33.57
CA ARG A 97 6.81 7.09 -33.53
C ARG A 97 5.62 7.28 -32.59
N ILE A 98 4.64 6.37 -32.61
CA ILE A 98 3.51 6.38 -31.65
C ILE A 98 4.02 6.21 -30.22
N ARG A 99 4.97 5.29 -30.00
CA ARG A 99 5.62 5.14 -28.70
C ARG A 99 6.35 6.40 -28.27
N ASP A 100 6.99 7.14 -29.17
CA ASP A 100 7.71 8.38 -28.82
C ASP A 100 6.76 9.51 -28.45
N ILE A 101 5.61 9.65 -29.12
CA ILE A 101 4.54 10.57 -28.72
C ILE A 101 4.03 10.20 -27.32
N LEU A 102 3.75 8.91 -27.11
CA LEU A 102 3.31 8.43 -25.82
C LEU A 102 4.38 8.62 -24.75
N LYS A 103 5.68 8.37 -25.04
CA LYS A 103 6.85 8.53 -24.15
C LYS A 103 6.98 9.94 -23.59
N ASN A 104 6.72 10.96 -24.41
CA ASN A 104 6.79 12.37 -24.01
C ASN A 104 5.75 12.75 -22.95
N GLN A 105 4.79 11.88 -22.64
CA GLN A 105 3.97 11.95 -21.44
C GLN A 105 4.70 11.34 -20.24
N GLY A 106 5.62 12.10 -19.63
CA GLY A 106 6.57 11.65 -18.59
C GLY A 106 6.00 11.02 -17.30
N ARG A 107 4.70 10.70 -17.22
CA ARG A 107 4.03 10.08 -16.06
C ARG A 107 3.45 8.69 -16.29
N LYS A 108 2.81 8.44 -17.43
CA LYS A 108 2.22 7.11 -17.72
C LYS A 108 3.29 6.10 -18.15
N ASN A 109 4.36 6.55 -18.81
CA ASN A 109 5.45 5.66 -19.20
C ASN A 109 6.31 5.23 -18.03
N LYS A 110 6.55 6.11 -17.05
CA LYS A 110 7.31 5.72 -15.85
C LYS A 110 6.62 4.57 -15.11
N ILE A 111 5.31 4.66 -14.86
CA ILE A 111 4.57 3.55 -14.23
C ILE A 111 4.62 2.29 -15.11
N ARG A 112 4.45 2.41 -16.43
CA ARG A 112 4.50 1.27 -17.34
C ARG A 112 5.88 0.62 -17.41
N ASP A 113 6.95 1.42 -17.39
CA ASP A 113 8.33 0.96 -17.43
C ASP A 113 8.75 0.40 -16.06
N ASP A 114 8.29 1.00 -14.95
CA ASP A 114 8.41 0.46 -13.60
C ASP A 114 7.71 -0.91 -13.51
N LEU A 115 6.48 -1.03 -14.02
CA LEU A 115 5.75 -2.30 -14.08
C LEU A 115 6.48 -3.35 -14.93
N ARG A 116 7.07 -2.97 -16.07
CA ARG A 116 7.90 -3.88 -16.89
C ARG A 116 9.17 -4.31 -16.16
N ALA A 117 9.82 -3.41 -15.43
CA ALA A 117 11.00 -3.72 -14.65
C ALA A 117 10.68 -4.66 -13.48
N VAL A 118 9.54 -4.43 -12.80
CA VAL A 118 9.01 -5.36 -11.79
C VAL A 118 8.68 -6.71 -12.42
N ASP A 119 8.00 -6.73 -13.56
CA ASP A 119 7.63 -7.95 -14.26
C ASP A 119 8.85 -8.80 -14.70
N ALA A 120 9.92 -8.13 -15.14
CA ALA A 120 11.19 -8.78 -15.46
C ALA A 120 11.82 -9.44 -14.21
N LEU A 121 11.82 -8.72 -13.07
CA LEU A 121 12.31 -9.27 -11.80
C LEU A 121 11.43 -10.42 -11.30
N ASP A 122 10.12 -10.28 -11.36
CA ASP A 122 9.18 -11.34 -10.99
C ASP A 122 9.38 -12.61 -11.84
N ASN A 123 9.66 -12.46 -13.13
CA ASN A 123 10.02 -13.58 -13.98
C ASN A 123 11.38 -14.21 -13.60
N GLU A 124 12.38 -13.40 -13.21
CA GLU A 124 13.70 -13.87 -12.74
C GLU A 124 13.58 -14.72 -11.47
N ILE A 125 12.75 -14.29 -10.51
CA ILE A 125 12.55 -14.99 -9.22
C ILE A 125 11.31 -15.88 -9.15
N MET A 126 10.66 -16.14 -10.29
CA MET A 126 9.39 -16.85 -10.39
C MET A 126 9.39 -18.18 -9.61
N ASP A 127 10.42 -19.01 -9.79
CA ASP A 127 10.47 -20.33 -9.15
C ASP A 127 10.70 -20.25 -7.64
N LEU A 128 11.46 -19.24 -7.17
CA LEU A 128 11.65 -18.97 -5.75
C LEU A 128 10.35 -18.51 -5.10
N ASN A 129 9.64 -17.59 -5.76
CA ASN A 129 8.38 -17.04 -5.28
C ASN A 129 7.29 -18.13 -5.25
N VAL A 130 7.24 -18.99 -6.28
CA VAL A 130 6.36 -20.17 -6.32
C VAL A 130 6.65 -21.13 -5.17
N MET A 131 7.92 -21.46 -4.92
CA MET A 131 8.29 -22.36 -3.82
C MET A 131 7.95 -21.75 -2.45
N TYR A 132 8.21 -20.45 -2.26
CA TYR A 132 7.83 -19.72 -1.04
C TYR A 132 6.33 -19.80 -0.75
N TRP A 133 5.49 -19.45 -1.73
CA TRP A 133 4.04 -19.50 -1.54
C TRP A 133 3.50 -20.92 -1.42
N ALA A 134 4.08 -21.89 -2.14
CA ALA A 134 3.72 -23.29 -1.97
C ALA A 134 3.99 -23.78 -0.55
N ALA A 135 5.13 -23.42 0.04
CA ALA A 135 5.49 -23.77 1.41
C ALA A 135 4.49 -23.20 2.42
N ARG A 136 4.11 -21.94 2.27
CA ARG A 136 3.08 -21.31 3.12
C ARG A 136 1.74 -22.03 3.05
N ILE A 137 1.31 -22.42 1.86
CA ILE A 137 0.02 -23.12 1.67
C ILE A 137 0.05 -24.54 2.24
N VAL A 138 1.10 -25.33 1.94
CA VAL A 138 1.11 -26.77 2.23
C VAL A 138 1.69 -27.08 3.60
N LEU A 139 2.77 -26.38 3.98
CA LEU A 139 3.53 -26.65 5.21
C LEU A 139 3.04 -25.78 6.36
N ASP A 140 3.03 -24.45 6.18
CA ASP A 140 2.68 -23.51 7.27
C ASP A 140 1.17 -23.44 7.49
N ARG A 141 0.38 -23.65 6.42
CA ARG A 141 -1.09 -23.62 6.39
C ARG A 141 -1.68 -22.31 6.93
N ASP A 142 -0.96 -21.21 6.72
CA ASP A 142 -1.37 -19.87 7.13
C ASP A 142 -2.13 -19.12 6.04
N VAL A 143 -2.24 -19.70 4.84
CA VAL A 143 -3.00 -19.19 3.70
C VAL A 143 -3.42 -20.34 2.79
N THR A 144 -4.61 -20.29 2.21
CA THR A 144 -5.06 -21.25 1.20
C THR A 144 -4.72 -20.79 -0.23
N TYR A 145 -4.71 -21.70 -1.19
CA TYR A 145 -4.51 -21.33 -2.61
C TYR A 145 -5.60 -20.35 -3.09
N ASN A 146 -6.87 -20.55 -2.70
CA ASN A 146 -7.97 -19.69 -3.14
C ASN A 146 -7.85 -18.28 -2.55
N GLU A 147 -7.53 -18.15 -1.25
CA GLU A 147 -7.27 -16.85 -0.63
C GLU A 147 -6.10 -16.14 -1.32
N LEU A 148 -5.05 -16.88 -1.69
CA LEU A 148 -3.92 -16.30 -2.41
C LEU A 148 -4.31 -15.83 -3.82
N GLU A 149 -5.07 -16.64 -4.56
CA GLU A 149 -5.54 -16.32 -5.92
C GLU A 149 -6.45 -15.09 -5.92
N GLU A 150 -7.33 -14.96 -4.94
CA GLU A 150 -8.16 -13.77 -4.72
C GLU A 150 -7.30 -12.55 -4.36
N ASN A 151 -6.42 -12.66 -3.36
CA ASN A 151 -5.50 -11.57 -2.98
C ASN A 151 -4.51 -11.20 -4.10
N SER A 152 -4.28 -12.09 -5.07
CA SER A 152 -3.37 -11.84 -6.18
C SER A 152 -3.91 -10.78 -7.15
N GLN A 153 -5.21 -10.45 -7.12
CA GLN A 153 -5.78 -9.43 -7.99
C GLN A 153 -5.10 -8.07 -7.81
N ASP A 154 -4.72 -7.73 -6.57
CA ASP A 154 -4.08 -6.47 -6.22
C ASP A 154 -2.56 -6.45 -6.38
N TRP A 155 -1.97 -7.56 -6.85
CA TRP A 155 -0.52 -7.63 -7.02
C TRP A 155 -0.04 -6.76 -8.18
N VAL A 156 1.08 -6.09 -7.93
CA VAL A 156 1.79 -5.24 -8.91
C VAL A 156 2.61 -6.14 -9.86
N MET A 157 1.92 -7.00 -10.59
CA MET A 157 2.46 -7.99 -11.52
C MET A 157 1.63 -7.98 -12.80
N MET A 158 2.26 -8.11 -13.96
CA MET A 158 1.51 -8.12 -15.23
C MET A 158 0.58 -9.34 -15.31
N PRO A 159 -0.59 -9.24 -15.98
CA PRO A 159 -1.57 -10.33 -16.03
C PRO A 159 -0.99 -11.67 -16.52
N LEU A 160 -0.13 -11.65 -17.55
CA LEU A 160 0.49 -12.87 -18.09
C LEU A 160 1.48 -13.51 -17.11
N THR A 161 2.28 -12.71 -16.41
CA THR A 161 3.21 -13.19 -15.39
C THR A 161 2.45 -13.74 -14.18
N LYS A 162 1.34 -13.12 -13.79
CA LYS A 162 0.43 -13.59 -12.74
C LYS A 162 -0.18 -14.94 -13.10
N LEU A 163 -0.71 -15.09 -14.32
CA LEU A 163 -1.24 -16.36 -14.81
C LEU A 163 -0.16 -17.46 -14.82
N LYS A 164 1.05 -17.13 -15.28
CA LYS A 164 2.20 -18.04 -15.27
C LYS A 164 2.61 -18.44 -13.85
N PHE A 165 2.63 -17.49 -12.92
CA PHE A 165 2.90 -17.71 -11.50
C PHE A 165 1.88 -18.67 -10.87
N LEU A 166 0.59 -18.36 -10.98
CA LEU A 166 -0.50 -19.18 -10.41
C LEU A 166 -0.50 -20.59 -11.02
N GLY A 167 -0.29 -20.69 -12.32
CA GLY A 167 -0.15 -21.99 -13.01
C GLY A 167 1.04 -22.81 -12.51
N LYS A 168 2.21 -22.19 -12.27
CA LYS A 168 3.38 -22.86 -11.67
C LYS A 168 3.12 -23.26 -10.22
N LEU A 169 2.50 -22.38 -9.43
CA LEU A 169 2.15 -22.64 -8.04
C LEU A 169 1.22 -23.84 -7.89
N ARG A 170 0.14 -23.88 -8.68
CA ARG A 170 -0.80 -25.01 -8.70
C ARG A 170 -0.10 -26.33 -9.01
N ARG A 171 0.80 -26.34 -10.01
CA ARG A 171 1.61 -27.53 -10.35
C ARG A 171 2.57 -27.92 -9.23
N MET A 172 3.21 -26.94 -8.57
CA MET A 172 4.12 -27.19 -7.45
C MET A 172 3.39 -27.88 -6.29
N ILE A 173 2.23 -27.35 -5.90
CA ILE A 173 1.37 -27.93 -4.85
C ILE A 173 0.92 -29.34 -5.24
N ALA A 174 0.38 -29.52 -6.45
CA ALA A 174 -0.11 -30.82 -6.92
C ALA A 174 0.99 -31.89 -7.01
N SER A 175 2.23 -31.49 -7.27
CA SER A 175 3.36 -32.42 -7.35
C SER A 175 3.81 -32.97 -5.99
N GLY A 176 3.40 -32.35 -4.88
CA GLY A 176 3.86 -32.70 -3.53
C GLY A 176 5.34 -32.39 -3.25
N LYS A 177 6.07 -31.75 -4.18
CA LYS A 177 7.50 -31.43 -4.05
C LYS A 177 7.79 -30.14 -3.28
N VAL A 178 6.83 -29.69 -2.47
CA VAL A 178 6.93 -28.43 -1.71
C VAL A 178 7.97 -28.57 -0.61
N ARG A 179 8.82 -27.55 -0.46
CA ARG A 179 9.81 -27.46 0.62
C ARG A 179 10.02 -26.01 1.05
N PRO A 180 10.54 -25.75 2.26
CA PRO A 180 11.01 -24.43 2.63
C PRO A 180 12.14 -23.96 1.70
N LEU A 181 12.26 -22.64 1.53
CA LEU A 181 13.42 -22.06 0.85
C LEU A 181 14.69 -22.28 1.68
N ALA A 182 15.77 -22.68 1.02
CA ALA A 182 17.09 -22.66 1.62
C ALA A 182 17.52 -21.22 1.95
N VAL A 183 18.43 -21.04 2.90
CA VAL A 183 18.90 -19.69 3.33
C VAL A 183 19.39 -18.84 2.14
N LYS A 184 20.11 -19.45 1.20
CA LYS A 184 20.60 -18.76 0.00
C LYS A 184 19.47 -18.33 -0.94
N GLU A 185 18.47 -19.19 -1.13
CA GLU A 185 17.27 -18.90 -1.95
C GLU A 185 16.44 -17.78 -1.30
N LYS A 186 16.25 -17.83 0.02
CA LYS A 186 15.57 -16.78 0.78
C LYS A 186 16.26 -15.42 0.60
N ARG A 187 17.60 -15.38 0.72
CA ARG A 187 18.37 -14.16 0.46
C ARG A 187 18.22 -13.64 -0.97
N GLN A 188 18.12 -14.52 -1.97
CA GLN A 188 17.89 -14.12 -3.36
C GLN A 188 16.49 -13.52 -3.55
N LEU A 189 15.46 -14.17 -2.99
CA LEU A 189 14.08 -13.67 -3.00
C LEU A 189 13.98 -12.31 -2.29
N ASP A 190 14.58 -12.17 -1.09
CA ASP A 190 14.61 -10.92 -0.34
C ASP A 190 15.28 -9.79 -1.13
N LYS A 191 16.41 -10.08 -1.80
CA LYS A 191 17.12 -9.11 -2.64
C LYS A 191 16.31 -8.66 -3.85
N ALA A 192 15.58 -9.57 -4.50
CA ALA A 192 14.72 -9.23 -5.63
C ALA A 192 13.48 -8.42 -5.19
N ASN A 193 12.84 -8.82 -4.08
CA ASN A 193 11.75 -8.07 -3.48
C ASN A 193 12.18 -6.66 -3.09
N GLU A 194 13.40 -6.49 -2.58
CA GLU A 194 13.98 -5.19 -2.30
C GLU A 194 14.17 -4.35 -3.58
N LYS A 195 14.65 -4.93 -4.69
CA LYS A 195 14.71 -4.23 -5.97
C LYS A 195 13.32 -3.81 -6.48
N ILE A 196 12.33 -4.68 -6.38
CA ILE A 196 10.93 -4.38 -6.75
C ILE A 196 10.40 -3.20 -5.91
N ARG A 197 10.63 -3.21 -4.59
CA ARG A 197 10.25 -2.08 -3.72
C ARG A 197 10.90 -0.78 -4.16
N ARG A 198 12.19 -0.78 -4.52
CA ARG A 198 12.89 0.42 -5.00
C ARG A 198 12.36 0.95 -6.32
N ILE A 199 11.84 0.08 -7.18
CA ILE A 199 11.16 0.49 -8.42
C ILE A 199 9.80 1.14 -8.08
N LEU A 200 9.01 0.50 -7.22
CA LEU A 200 7.64 0.92 -6.93
C LEU A 200 7.54 2.12 -5.98
N ALA A 201 8.54 2.29 -5.13
CA ALA A 201 8.65 3.33 -4.11
C ALA A 201 10.06 3.95 -4.13
N PRO A 202 10.47 4.64 -5.21
CA PRO A 202 11.86 5.04 -5.41
C PRO A 202 12.37 6.03 -4.34
N GLY A 203 11.48 6.77 -3.67
CA GLY A 203 11.88 7.64 -2.57
C GLY A 203 12.38 6.87 -1.33
N SER A 204 11.95 5.61 -1.17
CA SER A 204 12.44 4.73 -0.09
C SER A 204 13.90 4.30 -0.25
N ALA A 205 14.50 4.53 -1.42
CA ALA A 205 15.89 4.21 -1.70
C ALA A 205 16.82 5.43 -1.65
N ASP A 206 16.26 6.64 -1.59
CA ASP A 206 17.00 7.89 -1.69
C ASP A 206 17.46 8.36 -0.30
N GLU A 207 18.65 7.94 0.10
CA GLU A 207 19.23 8.27 1.42
C GLU A 207 19.32 9.78 1.69
N LYS A 208 19.55 10.59 0.65
CA LYS A 208 19.61 12.05 0.79
C LYS A 208 18.22 12.61 1.08
N LEU A 209 17.20 12.10 0.40
CA LEU A 209 15.82 12.51 0.63
C LEU A 209 15.32 12.03 2.00
N ILE A 210 15.60 10.78 2.37
CA ILE A 210 15.25 10.19 3.67
C ILE A 210 15.88 10.97 4.82
N SER A 211 17.16 11.32 4.73
CA SER A 211 17.85 12.07 5.79
C SER A 211 17.34 13.51 5.93
N ARG A 212 16.90 14.14 4.82
CA ARG A 212 16.45 15.54 4.78
C ARG A 212 15.22 15.85 5.64
N TYR A 213 14.27 14.93 5.77
CA TYR A 213 12.98 15.23 6.42
C TYR A 213 13.01 14.99 7.94
N PRO A 214 12.65 15.95 8.80
CA PRO A 214 12.45 15.69 10.23
C PRO A 214 11.39 14.61 10.48
N ILE A 215 11.51 13.84 11.57
CA ILE A 215 10.53 12.79 11.93
C ILE A 215 9.12 13.37 12.04
N GLN A 216 8.97 14.54 12.67
CA GLN A 216 7.67 15.20 12.81
C GLN A 216 7.07 15.59 11.46
N GLU A 217 7.88 16.09 10.52
CA GLU A 217 7.40 16.41 9.17
C GLU A 217 6.90 15.16 8.45
N CYS A 218 7.60 14.03 8.59
CA CYS A 218 7.16 12.77 8.01
C CYS A 218 5.86 12.23 8.63
N ILE A 219 5.68 12.38 9.95
CA ILE A 219 4.40 12.05 10.61
C ILE A 219 3.27 12.90 10.01
N GLU A 220 3.48 14.20 9.87
CA GLU A 220 2.48 15.12 9.30
C GLU A 220 2.18 14.80 7.83
N HIS A 221 3.20 14.54 7.04
CA HIS A 221 3.04 14.21 5.63
C HIS A 221 2.22 12.91 5.47
N HIS A 222 2.57 11.87 6.23
CA HIS A 222 1.86 10.59 6.21
C HIS A 222 0.41 10.71 6.71
N GLY A 223 0.18 11.43 7.82
CA GLY A 223 -1.17 11.71 8.31
C GLY A 223 -2.04 12.42 7.27
N LYS A 224 -1.48 13.42 6.58
CA LYS A 224 -2.16 14.17 5.51
C LYS A 224 -2.51 13.30 4.30
N TYR A 225 -1.62 12.38 3.91
CA TYR A 225 -1.89 11.43 2.83
C TYR A 225 -3.06 10.49 3.14
N TRP A 226 -3.11 9.95 4.35
CA TRP A 226 -4.24 9.12 4.76
C TRP A 226 -5.55 9.89 4.83
N ALA A 227 -5.51 11.14 5.33
CA ALA A 227 -6.68 12.01 5.31
C ALA A 227 -7.18 12.27 3.87
N TRP A 228 -6.26 12.45 2.93
CA TRP A 228 -6.58 12.60 1.51
C TRP A 228 -7.20 11.33 0.90
N ARG A 229 -6.65 10.14 1.19
CA ARG A 229 -7.25 8.87 0.73
C ARG A 229 -8.69 8.69 1.22
N ILE A 230 -8.92 8.89 2.52
CA ILE A 230 -10.25 8.75 3.12
C ILE A 230 -11.25 9.76 2.50
N LYS A 231 -10.85 11.03 2.37
CA LYS A 231 -11.79 12.11 2.01
C LYS A 231 -11.97 12.30 0.50
N ILE A 232 -10.91 12.12 -0.28
CA ILE A 232 -10.90 12.39 -1.73
C ILE A 232 -11.02 11.11 -2.54
N ILE A 233 -10.16 10.10 -2.31
CA ILE A 233 -10.22 8.85 -3.07
C ILE A 233 -11.40 7.99 -2.62
N LYS A 234 -11.69 7.95 -1.31
CA LYS A 234 -12.71 7.12 -0.67
C LYS A 234 -12.47 5.62 -0.88
N ASP A 235 -11.20 5.21 -0.98
CA ASP A 235 -10.78 3.82 -1.15
C ASP A 235 -10.45 3.09 0.16
N VAL A 236 -10.47 3.80 1.29
CA VAL A 236 -10.19 3.25 2.63
C VAL A 236 -11.09 3.93 3.67
N THR A 237 -11.64 3.16 4.61
CA THR A 237 -12.37 3.68 5.76
C THR A 237 -11.43 4.08 6.91
N ALA A 238 -11.87 4.95 7.82
CA ALA A 238 -11.08 5.31 9.00
C ALA A 238 -10.75 4.10 9.90
N GLY A 239 -11.64 3.10 9.96
CA GLY A 239 -11.43 1.87 10.72
C GLY A 239 -10.34 0.97 10.12
N GLU A 240 -10.36 0.78 8.80
CA GLU A 240 -9.31 0.05 8.07
C GLU A 240 -7.97 0.75 8.17
N MET A 241 -7.94 2.08 8.07
CA MET A 241 -6.72 2.85 8.25
C MET A 241 -6.16 2.66 9.66
N ARG A 242 -6.99 2.73 10.71
CA ARG A 242 -6.54 2.45 12.08
C ARG A 242 -5.87 1.08 12.21
N LYS A 243 -6.48 0.04 11.63
CA LYS A 243 -5.90 -1.31 11.61
C LYS A 243 -4.56 -1.33 10.86
N ASN A 244 -4.47 -0.69 9.71
CA ASN A 244 -3.26 -0.63 8.88
C ASN A 244 -2.13 0.18 9.53
N ALA A 245 -2.45 1.31 10.16
CA ALA A 245 -1.46 2.15 10.83
C ALA A 245 -0.87 1.41 12.04
N LEU A 246 -1.70 0.75 12.85
CA LEU A 246 -1.24 -0.01 14.02
C LEU A 246 -0.53 -1.33 13.65
N SER A 247 -0.80 -1.90 12.47
CA SER A 247 -0.08 -3.10 12.00
C SER A 247 1.26 -2.76 11.35
N ALA A 248 1.34 -1.63 10.63
CA ALA A 248 2.56 -1.20 9.96
C ALA A 248 3.55 -0.51 10.91
N TRP A 249 3.07 0.05 12.03
CA TRP A 249 3.86 0.88 12.94
C TRP A 249 3.65 0.46 14.40
N PRO A 250 4.72 0.22 15.18
CA PRO A 250 4.57 -0.06 16.60
C PRO A 250 3.97 1.14 17.34
N GLU A 251 3.23 0.89 18.42
CA GLU A 251 2.84 1.95 19.36
C GLU A 251 4.08 2.56 20.04
N PRO A 252 4.06 3.87 20.35
CA PRO A 252 3.00 4.86 20.09
C PRO A 252 3.06 5.53 18.70
N PHE A 253 4.00 5.12 17.83
CA PHE A 253 4.23 5.77 16.54
C PHE A 253 3.00 5.74 15.63
N GLY A 254 2.32 4.60 15.53
CA GLY A 254 1.08 4.48 14.77
C GLY A 254 -0.04 5.43 15.24
N ILE A 255 -0.09 5.71 16.56
CA ILE A 255 -1.06 6.64 17.15
C ILE A 255 -0.78 8.08 16.70
N LYS A 256 0.48 8.52 16.65
CA LYS A 256 0.82 9.88 16.19
C LYS A 256 0.42 10.12 14.74
N VAL A 257 0.59 9.12 13.87
CA VAL A 257 0.14 9.18 12.47
C VAL A 257 -1.39 9.30 12.42
N LEU A 258 -2.11 8.53 13.23
CA LEU A 258 -3.57 8.60 13.34
C LEU A 258 -4.05 9.97 13.83
N ASP A 259 -3.39 10.53 14.84
CA ASP A 259 -3.72 11.84 15.37
C ASP A 259 -3.50 12.95 14.34
N SER A 260 -2.37 12.91 13.61
CA SER A 260 -2.13 13.83 12.50
C SER A 260 -3.21 13.68 11.42
N MET A 261 -3.55 12.44 11.03
CA MET A 261 -4.63 12.19 10.07
C MET A 261 -5.97 12.78 10.52
N HIS A 262 -6.40 12.50 11.75
CA HIS A 262 -7.66 13.02 12.28
C HIS A 262 -7.67 14.55 12.32
N ARG A 263 -6.53 15.18 12.62
CA ARG A 263 -6.36 16.63 12.57
C ARG A 263 -6.59 17.16 11.14
N HIS A 264 -5.93 16.59 10.14
CA HIS A 264 -6.10 16.98 8.73
C HIS A 264 -7.52 16.74 8.20
N LEU A 265 -8.19 15.67 8.64
CA LEU A 265 -9.60 15.41 8.31
C LEU A 265 -10.54 16.48 8.88
N ARG A 266 -10.34 16.85 10.15
CA ARG A 266 -11.12 17.85 10.89
C ARG A 266 -10.93 19.25 10.30
N ASP A 267 -9.68 19.63 10.06
CA ASP A 267 -9.30 20.98 9.65
C ASP A 267 -9.50 21.21 8.15
N ASN A 268 -9.84 20.15 7.40
CA ASN A 268 -9.97 20.16 5.95
C ASN A 268 -8.67 20.59 5.22
N ASP A 269 -7.51 20.50 5.88
CA ASP A 269 -6.19 20.79 5.31
C ASP A 269 -5.64 19.61 4.49
N ILE A 270 -6.41 19.22 3.47
CA ILE A 270 -6.03 18.21 2.49
C ILE A 270 -5.84 18.82 1.09
N SER A 271 -6.23 20.08 0.92
CA SER A 271 -6.19 20.81 -0.36
C SER A 271 -4.77 21.14 -0.82
N SER A 272 -3.81 21.25 0.09
CA SER A 272 -2.39 21.48 -0.22
C SER A 272 -1.64 20.20 -0.59
N PHE A 273 -2.28 19.02 -0.53
CA PHE A 273 -1.77 17.81 -1.18
C PHE A 273 -1.93 17.85 -2.71
N LYS A 274 -2.30 19.00 -3.29
CA LYS A 274 -2.30 19.36 -4.72
C LYS A 274 -0.89 19.65 -5.29
N GLY A 275 0.15 19.01 -4.76
CA GLY A 275 1.41 18.88 -5.50
C GLY A 275 1.22 17.94 -6.69
N THR A 276 2.19 17.86 -7.60
CA THR A 276 2.14 16.78 -8.59
C THR A 276 2.14 15.46 -7.80
N ALA A 277 1.11 14.61 -7.97
CA ALA A 277 0.97 13.34 -7.23
C ALA A 277 2.26 12.50 -7.13
N ALA A 278 3.13 12.59 -8.14
CA ALA A 278 4.45 11.95 -8.18
C ALA A 278 5.45 12.50 -7.15
N ASP A 279 5.56 13.81 -6.99
CA ASP A 279 6.49 14.40 -6.01
C ASP A 279 6.03 14.11 -4.58
N ASN A 280 4.72 14.19 -4.34
CA ASN A 280 4.14 13.84 -3.04
C ASN A 280 4.31 12.35 -2.77
N LYS A 281 4.16 11.48 -3.77
CA LYS A 281 4.44 10.04 -3.63
C LYS A 281 5.93 9.79 -3.32
N TYR A 282 6.85 10.43 -4.04
CA TYR A 282 8.29 10.26 -3.83
C TYR A 282 8.72 10.70 -2.42
N LYS A 283 8.21 11.84 -1.95
CA LYS A 283 8.41 12.31 -0.57
C LYS A 283 7.77 11.36 0.45
N MET A 284 6.58 10.83 0.14
CA MET A 284 5.92 9.86 1.00
C MET A 284 6.74 8.60 1.16
N ASP A 285 7.26 8.04 0.06
CA ASP A 285 8.08 6.83 0.08
C ASP A 285 9.31 7.03 0.96
N ALA A 286 9.98 8.18 0.84
CA ALA A 286 11.12 8.54 1.68
C ALA A 286 10.73 8.71 3.15
N CYS A 287 9.59 9.33 3.43
CA CYS A 287 9.11 9.50 4.79
C CYS A 287 8.70 8.16 5.43
N ILE A 288 7.98 7.30 4.72
CA ILE A 288 7.63 5.95 5.19
C ILE A 288 8.92 5.18 5.52
N GLU A 289 9.93 5.21 4.66
CA GLU A 289 11.18 4.52 4.95
C GLU A 289 11.91 5.14 6.16
N LYS A 290 11.98 6.47 6.25
CA LYS A 290 12.61 7.17 7.38
C LYS A 290 11.96 6.76 8.70
N LEU A 291 10.63 6.84 8.75
CA LEU A 291 9.88 6.51 9.95
C LEU A 291 10.11 5.04 10.30
N LYS A 292 10.15 4.13 9.33
CA LYS A 292 10.33 2.69 9.56
C LYS A 292 11.69 2.42 10.21
N ARG A 293 12.75 3.01 9.64
CA ARG A 293 14.11 2.93 10.21
C ARG A 293 14.18 3.53 11.60
N TYR A 294 13.54 4.68 11.80
CA TYR A 294 13.46 5.32 13.11
C TYR A 294 12.76 4.44 14.14
N SER A 295 11.63 3.82 13.80
CA SER A 295 10.90 2.92 14.72
C SER A 295 11.71 1.68 15.15
N GLN A 296 12.72 1.31 14.37
CA GLN A 296 13.61 0.19 14.65
C GLN A 296 14.92 0.62 15.31
N SER A 297 15.21 1.93 15.34
CA SER A 297 16.46 2.47 15.85
C SER A 297 16.54 2.35 17.37
N ASP A 298 17.75 2.20 17.89
CA ASP A 298 17.97 2.17 19.33
C ASP A 298 17.71 3.53 19.98
N GLU A 299 17.85 4.62 19.21
CA GLU A 299 17.45 5.96 19.63
C GLU A 299 15.95 6.01 19.95
N TYR A 300 15.10 5.51 19.06
CA TYR A 300 13.66 5.45 19.32
C TYR A 300 13.32 4.53 20.47
N LYS A 301 13.91 3.32 20.51
CA LYS A 301 13.68 2.39 21.62
C LYS A 301 14.02 3.00 22.98
N LYS A 302 15.07 3.84 23.05
CA LYS A 302 15.44 4.58 24.27
C LYS A 302 14.41 5.63 24.68
N THR A 303 13.54 6.08 23.79
CA THR A 303 12.42 6.99 24.14
C THR A 303 11.20 6.28 24.70
N LEU A 304 11.13 4.96 24.52
CA LEU A 304 10.02 4.14 24.99
C LEU A 304 10.21 3.79 26.47
N LEU A 305 9.11 3.84 27.19
CA LEU A 305 8.94 3.42 28.56
C LEU A 305 8.04 2.19 28.52
N LYS A 306 8.52 1.09 29.09
CA LYS A 306 7.85 -0.20 29.04
C LYS A 306 7.51 -0.69 30.45
N GLY A 307 6.48 -1.51 30.57
CA GLY A 307 6.12 -2.17 31.82
C GLY A 307 4.88 -3.04 31.68
N THR A 308 4.72 -4.00 32.58
CA THR A 308 3.47 -4.76 32.67
C THR A 308 2.50 -4.03 33.60
N TYR A 309 1.22 -4.00 33.27
CA TYR A 309 0.19 -3.42 34.12
C TYR A 309 -0.93 -4.42 34.45
N SER A 310 -1.62 -4.16 35.55
CA SER A 310 -2.90 -4.80 35.91
C SER A 310 -3.82 -3.72 36.53
N LEU A 311 -4.99 -3.56 35.94
CA LEU A 311 -6.05 -2.66 36.37
C LEU A 311 -7.24 -3.51 36.81
N THR A 312 -7.62 -3.41 38.09
CA THR A 312 -8.80 -4.10 38.62
C THR A 312 -9.85 -3.10 39.09
N PHE A 313 -11.11 -3.32 38.72
CA PHE A 313 -12.25 -2.53 39.17
C PHE A 313 -13.51 -3.40 39.21
N GLY A 314 -14.29 -3.36 40.30
CA GLY A 314 -15.56 -4.08 40.39
C GLY A 314 -15.45 -5.60 40.19
N GLY A 315 -14.32 -6.21 40.59
CA GLY A 315 -14.05 -7.64 40.39
C GLY A 315 -13.59 -8.03 38.97
N LYS A 316 -13.53 -7.08 38.03
CA LYS A 316 -12.95 -7.29 36.69
C LYS A 316 -11.49 -6.87 36.68
N GLU A 317 -10.70 -7.52 35.83
CA GLU A 317 -9.28 -7.25 35.64
C GLU A 317 -8.97 -7.03 34.15
N LEU A 318 -8.13 -6.02 33.88
CA LEU A 318 -7.48 -5.77 32.59
C LEU A 318 -5.98 -5.75 32.83
N SER A 319 -5.24 -6.63 32.19
CA SER A 319 -3.78 -6.68 32.30
C SER A 319 -3.13 -6.76 30.92
N GLY A 320 -1.85 -6.41 30.86
CA GLY A 320 -1.05 -6.52 29.65
C GLY A 320 0.21 -5.68 29.69
N ASP A 321 0.79 -5.47 28.52
CA ASP A 321 1.98 -4.65 28.35
C ASP A 321 1.62 -3.20 28.09
N LEU A 322 2.38 -2.30 28.72
CA LEU A 322 2.32 -0.86 28.54
C LEU A 322 3.61 -0.42 27.86
N VAL A 323 3.49 0.15 26.66
CA VAL A 323 4.59 0.76 25.92
C VAL A 323 4.18 2.19 25.59
N LEU A 324 4.87 3.16 26.16
CA LEU A 324 4.56 4.58 26.04
C LEU A 324 5.84 5.37 25.74
N GLU A 325 5.75 6.41 24.94
CA GLU A 325 6.80 7.42 24.92
C GLU A 325 6.74 8.29 26.19
N ASN A 326 7.88 8.87 26.55
CA ASN A 326 7.97 9.83 27.66
C ASN A 326 6.92 10.96 27.55
N GLY A 327 6.00 10.99 28.50
CA GLY A 327 4.91 11.97 28.61
C GLY A 327 3.66 11.68 27.76
N SER A 328 3.69 10.61 26.95
CA SER A 328 2.52 10.17 26.16
C SER A 328 1.45 9.51 27.03
N GLU A 329 0.20 9.53 26.55
CA GLU A 329 -0.99 9.01 27.25
C GLU A 329 -1.54 7.76 26.56
N LYS A 330 -1.99 6.77 27.34
CA LYS A 330 -2.73 5.61 26.83
C LYS A 330 -4.01 5.39 27.60
N ASP A 331 -5.09 5.16 26.86
CA ASP A 331 -6.42 4.92 27.40
C ASP A 331 -6.60 3.42 27.68
N LEU A 332 -6.91 3.09 28.93
CA LEU A 332 -7.30 1.76 29.37
C LEU A 332 -8.80 1.76 29.65
N LEU A 333 -9.55 0.89 28.98
CA LEU A 333 -11.00 0.78 29.14
C LEU A 333 -11.35 -0.45 29.98
N LEU A 334 -11.96 -0.22 31.15
CA LEU A 334 -12.46 -1.29 32.01
C LEU A 334 -13.81 -0.90 32.59
N ASP A 335 -14.83 -1.72 32.32
CA ASP A 335 -16.18 -1.57 32.88
C ASP A 335 -16.80 -0.18 32.71
N GLY A 336 -16.70 0.39 31.50
CA GLY A 336 -17.22 1.72 31.20
C GLY A 336 -16.42 2.90 31.77
N LYS A 337 -15.34 2.62 32.50
CA LYS A 337 -14.35 3.62 32.94
C LYS A 337 -13.23 3.75 31.93
N ILE A 338 -12.70 4.96 31.81
CA ILE A 338 -11.52 5.26 30.99
C ILE A 338 -10.42 5.70 31.95
N VAL A 339 -9.35 4.91 32.05
CA VAL A 339 -8.16 5.25 32.83
C VAL A 339 -7.07 5.66 31.85
N LYS A 340 -6.74 6.94 31.85
CA LYS A 340 -5.67 7.49 31.03
C LYS A 340 -4.35 7.39 31.79
N VAL A 341 -3.37 6.69 31.25
CA VAL A 341 -2.06 6.45 31.88
C VAL A 341 -0.99 7.26 31.16
N LYS A 342 -0.21 8.04 31.90
CA LYS A 342 1.00 8.72 31.42
C LYS A 342 2.21 8.24 32.18
N MET A 343 3.33 8.05 31.48
CA MET A 343 4.61 7.72 32.08
C MET A 343 5.63 8.81 31.76
N PHE A 344 6.39 9.25 32.77
CA PHE A 344 7.50 10.18 32.59
C PHE A 344 8.79 9.57 33.12
N ARG A 345 9.84 9.53 32.32
CA ARG A 345 11.18 9.21 32.77
C ARG A 345 11.70 10.35 33.64
N MET A 346 12.06 10.03 34.88
CA MET A 346 12.68 10.98 35.80
C MET A 346 14.21 10.84 35.72
N ASP A 347 14.72 9.60 35.74
CA ASP A 347 16.13 9.25 35.57
C ASP A 347 16.27 7.85 34.92
N GLU A 348 17.46 7.24 34.95
CA GLU A 348 17.74 5.92 34.36
C GLU A 348 17.04 4.74 35.07
N THR A 349 16.54 4.97 36.28
CA THR A 349 15.97 3.94 37.17
C THR A 349 14.55 4.23 37.64
N THR A 350 14.07 5.46 37.48
CA THR A 350 12.78 5.90 38.01
C THR A 350 11.87 6.52 36.96
N LEU A 351 10.57 6.23 37.13
CA LEU A 351 9.49 6.68 36.27
C LEU A 351 8.38 7.27 37.12
N THR A 352 7.86 8.44 36.76
CA THR A 352 6.57 8.89 37.28
C THR A 352 5.46 8.25 36.45
N VAL A 353 4.43 7.72 37.12
CA VAL A 353 3.19 7.29 36.49
C VAL A 353 2.05 8.18 36.98
N GLU A 354 1.40 8.89 36.05
CA GLU A 354 0.20 9.66 36.30
C GLU A 354 -1.01 8.92 35.73
N LEU A 355 -2.06 8.75 36.54
CA LEU A 355 -3.35 8.29 36.05
C LEU A 355 -4.33 9.45 36.02
N ALA A 356 -5.24 9.46 35.06
CA ALA A 356 -6.46 10.25 35.09
C ALA A 356 -7.66 9.33 34.84
N VAL A 357 -8.49 9.15 35.87
CA VAL A 357 -9.63 8.22 35.87
C VAL A 357 -10.89 8.98 35.52
N TYR A 358 -11.56 8.58 34.44
CA TYR A 358 -12.80 9.17 33.96
C TYR A 358 -13.95 8.19 34.10
N ILE A 359 -15.10 8.72 34.51
CA ILE A 359 -16.36 7.99 34.59
C ILE A 359 -17.36 8.66 33.63
N LYS A 360 -18.06 7.87 32.83
CA LYS A 360 -19.16 8.39 32.00
C LYS A 360 -20.36 8.71 32.90
N ASN A 361 -20.89 9.92 32.81
CA ASN A 361 -22.16 10.28 33.43
C ASN A 361 -23.36 9.73 32.62
N ALA A 362 -24.58 10.01 33.08
CA ALA A 362 -25.81 9.55 32.40
C ALA A 362 -25.99 10.12 30.98
N SER A 363 -25.41 11.28 30.67
CA SER A 363 -25.39 11.86 29.32
C SER A 363 -24.28 11.29 28.43
N GLY A 364 -23.42 10.41 28.95
CA GLY A 364 -22.28 9.83 28.23
C GLY A 364 -21.02 10.69 28.23
N GLU A 365 -21.03 11.86 28.87
CA GLU A 365 -19.86 12.73 29.03
C GLU A 365 -18.86 12.16 30.05
N LEU A 366 -17.58 12.32 29.77
CA LEU A 366 -16.50 11.86 30.64
C LEU A 366 -16.22 12.89 31.74
N LYS A 367 -16.50 12.53 33.01
CA LYS A 367 -16.13 13.33 34.17
C LYS A 367 -14.87 12.78 34.82
N LEU A 368 -13.86 13.64 35.03
CA LEU A 368 -12.66 13.27 35.77
C LEU A 368 -13.04 12.96 37.23
N SER A 369 -12.72 11.75 37.68
CA SER A 369 -13.00 11.25 39.02
C SER A 369 -11.80 11.32 39.95
N ALA A 370 -10.60 11.05 39.43
CA ALA A 370 -9.36 11.06 40.22
C ALA A 370 -8.14 11.25 39.31
N ARG A 371 -7.06 11.81 39.85
CA ARG A 371 -5.79 12.00 39.13
C ARG A 371 -4.56 11.65 39.98
N PRO A 372 -4.39 10.38 40.41
CA PRO A 372 -3.27 10.00 41.25
C PRO A 372 -1.95 10.01 40.46
N ARG A 373 -0.85 10.22 41.18
CA ARG A 373 0.51 10.19 40.66
C ARG A 373 1.37 9.36 41.61
N ILE A 374 2.21 8.50 41.05
CA ILE A 374 3.20 7.71 41.78
C ILE A 374 4.55 7.80 41.10
N VAL A 375 5.60 7.57 41.88
CA VAL A 375 6.94 7.29 41.36
C VAL A 375 7.16 5.79 41.47
N ALA A 376 7.48 5.16 40.34
CA ALA A 376 7.79 3.75 40.23
C ALA A 376 9.30 3.58 39.94
N VAL A 377 9.90 2.58 40.55
CA VAL A 377 11.31 2.19 40.33
C VAL A 377 11.33 1.00 39.37
N ASN A 378 12.26 0.98 38.41
CA ASN A 378 12.40 -0.09 37.44
C ASN A 378 12.46 -1.47 38.11
N GLY A 379 11.73 -2.43 37.55
CA GLY A 379 11.63 -3.80 38.07
C GLY A 379 10.84 -3.95 39.38
N THR A 380 10.39 -2.85 39.99
CA THR A 380 9.62 -2.87 41.23
C THR A 380 8.16 -2.55 40.94
N GLN A 381 7.26 -3.39 41.43
CA GLN A 381 5.82 -3.15 41.28
C GLN A 381 5.41 -1.94 42.12
N ALA A 382 4.81 -0.95 41.47
CA ALA A 382 4.14 0.16 42.12
C ALA A 382 2.62 -0.02 42.03
N VAL A 383 1.91 0.41 43.06
CA VAL A 383 0.47 0.16 43.23
C VAL A 383 -0.23 1.47 43.56
N ILE A 384 -1.28 1.78 42.81
CA ILE A 384 -2.23 2.85 43.10
C ILE A 384 -3.55 2.20 43.48
N GLU A 385 -4.10 2.60 44.62
CA GLU A 385 -5.42 2.15 45.08
C GLU A 385 -6.31 3.36 45.30
N LEU A 386 -7.47 3.38 44.63
CA LEU A 386 -8.47 4.43 44.72
C LEU A 386 -9.79 3.83 45.17
N THR A 387 -10.30 4.29 46.31
CA THR A 387 -11.58 3.81 46.86
C THR A 387 -12.65 4.88 46.68
N GLY A 388 -13.72 4.54 45.98
CA GLY A 388 -14.88 5.40 45.75
C GLY A 388 -15.77 5.53 46.98
N ALA A 389 -16.73 6.46 46.93
CA ALA A 389 -17.70 6.67 48.00
C ALA A 389 -18.62 5.46 48.26
N ASP A 390 -18.85 4.65 47.23
CA ASP A 390 -19.58 3.38 47.28
C ASP A 390 -18.73 2.20 47.81
N LYS A 391 -17.52 2.49 48.32
CA LYS A 391 -16.51 1.52 48.75
C LYS A 391 -16.00 0.60 47.64
N THR A 392 -16.27 0.91 46.38
CA THR A 392 -15.63 0.19 45.26
C THR A 392 -14.19 0.64 45.13
N THR A 393 -13.27 -0.31 45.06
CA THR A 393 -11.84 -0.04 44.96
C THR A 393 -11.36 -0.31 43.53
N MET A 394 -10.70 0.69 42.95
CA MET A 394 -9.91 0.56 41.74
C MET A 394 -8.44 0.38 42.13
N LYS A 395 -7.79 -0.66 41.61
CA LYS A 395 -6.37 -0.90 41.84
C LYS A 395 -5.64 -0.92 40.51
N PHE A 396 -4.59 -0.10 40.38
CA PHE A 396 -3.70 -0.10 39.24
C PHE A 396 -2.30 -0.49 39.70
N LYS A 397 -1.79 -1.59 39.17
CA LYS A 397 -0.44 -2.08 39.40
C LYS A 397 0.37 -1.86 38.14
N ILE A 398 1.62 -1.42 38.29
CA ILE A 398 2.57 -1.32 37.19
C ILE A 398 3.93 -1.80 37.65
N THR A 399 4.59 -2.61 36.82
CA THR A 399 5.98 -3.02 37.01
C THR A 399 6.75 -2.53 35.79
N PRO A 400 7.47 -1.39 35.89
CA PRO A 400 8.24 -0.91 34.77
C PRO A 400 9.37 -1.86 34.40
N GLU A 401 9.62 -2.05 33.11
CA GLU A 401 10.81 -2.73 32.63
C GLU A 401 12.06 -1.87 32.86
N LYS A 402 13.23 -2.51 32.81
CA LYS A 402 14.51 -1.79 32.89
C LYS A 402 14.64 -0.87 31.66
N LEU A 403 14.84 0.42 31.93
CA LEU A 403 14.93 1.51 30.93
C LEU A 403 16.13 1.39 29.98
#